data_AF-A0A1G2CFE8-F1
#
_entry.id   AF-A0A1G2CFE8-F1
#
_cell.length_a   1.000
_cell.length_b   1.000
_cell.length_c   1.000
_cell.angle_alpha   90.00
_cell.angle_beta   90.00
_cell.angle_gamma   90.00
#
_symmetry.space_group_name_H-M   'P 1'
#
loop_
_entity.id
_entity.type
_entity.pdbx_description
1 polymer ?
#
loop_
_entity_poly.entity_id
_entity_poly.type
_entity_poly.pdbx_seq_one_letter_code
_entity_poly.pdbx_strand_id
1 'polypeptide(L)'
;MKKLSINKFAVFFFTLIIVSFAQLGIKAEFGWSPELILATLVLSAFYLGILEMAALCAFGIFLLNWRPLPGLEIVLFFLFPFVIMYVKTIFPWKGMINCVFGAVLSVAFFYGVSNWGAIVSNPIIFAYILALTAVFCAVLFQIFNYFYKTSST
;
A
#
# COMPACT_ATOMS: atom_id res chain seq x y z
N MET A 1 -31.10 -8.41 -10.59
CA MET A 1 -30.43 -7.38 -9.76
C MET A 1 -29.32 -6.73 -10.59
N LYS A 2 -29.45 -5.44 -10.92
CA LYS A 2 -28.36 -4.68 -11.57
C LYS A 2 -27.20 -4.61 -10.58
N LYS A 3 -26.04 -5.19 -10.92
CA LYS A 3 -24.81 -4.96 -10.16
C LYS A 3 -24.51 -3.47 -10.23
N LEU A 4 -24.60 -2.78 -9.09
CA LEU A 4 -24.09 -1.42 -8.97
C LEU A 4 -22.59 -1.51 -9.28
N SER A 5 -22.14 -0.95 -10.41
CA SER A 5 -20.72 -0.91 -10.74
C SER A 5 -20.09 0.21 -9.91
N ILE A 6 -19.73 -0.11 -8.67
CA ILE A 6 -19.04 0.83 -7.80
C ILE A 6 -17.69 1.18 -8.47
N ASN A 7 -17.36 2.46 -8.54
CA ASN A 7 -16.13 2.92 -9.18
C ASN A 7 -14.92 2.53 -8.31
N LYS A 8 -14.08 1.61 -8.82
CA LYS A 8 -12.89 1.09 -8.14
C LYS A 8 -11.95 2.21 -7.70
N PHE A 9 -11.67 3.16 -8.60
CA PHE A 9 -10.76 4.27 -8.33
C PHE A 9 -11.27 5.13 -7.18
N ALA A 10 -12.56 5.48 -7.19
CA ALA A 10 -13.17 6.24 -6.10
C ALA A 10 -13.08 5.50 -4.75
N VAL A 11 -13.31 4.18 -4.74
CA VAL A 11 -13.18 3.38 -3.51
C VAL A 11 -11.75 3.35 -3.00
N PHE A 12 -10.75 3.17 -3.88
CA PHE A 12 -9.34 3.26 -3.47
C PHE A 12 -8.96 4.65 -2.96
N PHE A 13 -9.49 5.71 -3.57
CA PHE A 13 -9.29 7.08 -3.11
C PHE A 13 -9.80 7.29 -1.69
N PHE A 14 -11.04 6.89 -1.40
CA PHE A 14 -11.59 6.96 -0.04
C PHE A 14 -10.86 6.02 0.94
N THR A 15 -10.43 4.85 0.46
CA THR A 15 -9.63 3.92 1.27
C THR A 15 -8.33 4.57 1.71
N LEU A 16 -7.62 5.28 0.82
CA LEU A 16 -6.41 6.02 1.19
C LEU A 16 -6.66 7.07 2.27
N ILE A 17 -7.77 7.80 2.20
CA ILE A 17 -8.13 8.80 3.22
C ILE A 17 -8.32 8.13 4.58
N ILE A 18 -9.17 7.09 4.63
CA ILE A 18 -9.46 6.34 5.87
C ILE A 18 -8.17 5.75 6.46
N VAL A 19 -7.36 5.14 5.61
CA VAL A 19 -6.10 4.50 6.01
C VAL A 19 -5.09 5.52 6.50
N SER A 20 -5.06 6.72 5.93
CA SER A 20 -4.20 7.82 6.41
C SER A 20 -4.57 8.24 7.83
N PHE A 21 -5.86 8.39 8.12
CA PHE A 21 -6.33 8.68 9.49
C PHE A 21 -6.02 7.53 10.45
N ALA A 22 -6.22 6.27 10.04
CA ALA A 22 -5.88 5.11 10.86
C ALA A 22 -4.37 5.05 11.17
N GLN A 23 -3.52 5.31 10.17
CA GLN A 23 -2.07 5.37 10.34
C GLN A 23 -1.65 6.47 11.32
N LEU A 24 -2.24 7.67 11.21
CA LEU A 24 -2.00 8.76 12.17
C LEU A 24 -2.46 8.41 13.59
N GLY A 25 -3.61 7.75 13.74
CA GLY A 25 -4.11 7.29 15.03
C GLY A 25 -3.18 6.27 15.70
N ILE A 26 -2.70 5.28 14.95
CA ILE A 26 -1.72 4.29 15.44
C ILE A 26 -0.44 4.99 15.88
N LYS A 27 0.05 5.95 15.09
CA LYS A 27 1.24 6.74 15.45
C LYS A 27 1.06 7.54 16.74
N ALA A 28 -0.12 8.14 16.93
CA ALA A 28 -0.41 8.93 18.13
C ALA A 28 -0.47 8.06 19.39
N GLU A 29 -1.06 6.86 19.30
CA GLU A 29 -1.24 5.96 20.45
C GLU A 29 0.04 5.18 20.78
N PHE A 30 0.71 4.63 19.77
CA PHE A 30 1.81 3.67 19.96
C PHE A 30 3.20 4.26 19.69
N GLY A 31 3.30 5.50 19.18
CA GLY A 31 4.56 6.17 18.88
C GLY A 31 5.27 5.68 17.61
N TRP A 32 4.73 4.67 16.91
CA TRP A 32 5.24 4.15 15.64
C TRP A 32 4.13 4.11 14.58
N SER A 33 4.52 4.17 13.30
CA SER A 33 3.58 4.27 12.19
C SER A 33 3.77 3.13 11.20
N PRO A 34 2.77 2.25 10.98
CA PRO A 34 2.82 1.33 9.85
C PRO A 34 2.70 2.11 8.54
N GLU A 35 3.25 1.57 7.44
CA GLU A 35 3.15 2.18 6.11
C GLU A 35 1.90 1.69 5.36
N LEU A 36 0.73 1.99 5.92
CA LEU A 36 -0.56 1.50 5.39
C LEU A 36 -0.95 2.20 4.09
N ILE A 37 -0.51 3.44 3.89
CA ILE A 37 -0.67 4.15 2.62
C ILE A 37 0.07 3.39 1.51
N LEU A 38 1.34 3.00 1.75
CA LEU A 38 2.14 2.24 0.78
C LEU A 38 1.50 0.89 0.48
N ALA A 39 1.05 0.19 1.53
CA ALA A 39 0.37 -1.09 1.43
C ALA A 39 -0.91 -0.99 0.58
N THR A 40 -1.71 0.07 0.76
CA THR A 40 -2.92 0.33 -0.04
C THR A 40 -2.61 0.64 -1.50
N LEU A 41 -1.54 1.41 -1.76
CA LEU A 41 -1.10 1.69 -3.13
C LEU A 41 -0.60 0.40 -3.82
N VAL A 42 0.17 -0.43 -3.13
CA VAL A 42 0.60 -1.74 -3.67
C VAL A 42 -0.61 -2.63 -3.95
N LEU A 43 -1.62 -2.63 -3.10
CA LEU A 43 -2.86 -3.35 -3.35
C LEU A 43 -3.60 -2.84 -4.60
N SER A 44 -3.70 -1.52 -4.78
CA SER A 44 -4.43 -0.93 -5.90
C SER A 44 -3.82 -1.27 -7.26
N ALA A 45 -2.50 -1.57 -7.30
CA ALA A 45 -1.81 -2.08 -8.48
C ALA A 45 -2.46 -3.36 -9.06
N PHE A 46 -3.21 -4.13 -8.26
CA PHE A 46 -3.91 -5.34 -8.71
C PHE A 46 -5.26 -5.08 -9.37
N TYR A 47 -5.83 -3.88 -9.21
CA TYR A 47 -7.21 -3.58 -9.59
C TYR A 47 -7.37 -2.38 -10.52
N LEU A 48 -6.40 -1.47 -10.53
CA LEU A 48 -6.45 -0.23 -11.29
C LEU A 48 -5.58 -0.27 -12.56
N GLY A 49 -5.92 0.57 -13.53
CA GLY A 49 -5.08 0.85 -14.69
C GLY A 49 -3.95 1.83 -14.39
N ILE A 50 -3.02 2.01 -15.33
CA ILE A 50 -1.80 2.83 -15.11
C ILE A 50 -2.09 4.30 -14.78
N LEU A 51 -3.08 4.91 -15.44
CA LEU A 51 -3.46 6.32 -15.23
C LEU A 51 -4.14 6.52 -13.87
N GLU A 52 -5.08 5.63 -13.52
CA GLU A 52 -5.73 5.61 -12.21
C GLU A 52 -4.69 5.44 -11.10
N MET A 53 -3.71 4.56 -11.33
CA MET A 53 -2.63 4.31 -10.39
C MET A 53 -1.72 5.53 -10.21
N ALA A 54 -1.35 6.21 -11.30
CA ALA A 54 -0.56 7.43 -11.24
C ALA A 54 -1.28 8.54 -10.46
N ALA A 55 -2.57 8.74 -10.72
CA ALA A 55 -3.38 9.71 -9.99
C ALA A 55 -3.46 9.35 -8.48
N LEU A 56 -3.65 8.06 -8.17
CA LEU A 56 -3.73 7.60 -6.79
C LEU A 56 -2.38 7.72 -6.06
N CYS A 57 -1.26 7.45 -6.72
CA CYS A 57 0.08 7.67 -6.15
C CYS A 57 0.34 9.15 -5.89
N ALA A 58 0.01 10.04 -6.83
CA ALA A 58 0.14 11.48 -6.63
C ALA A 58 -0.67 11.96 -5.42
N PHE A 59 -1.88 11.43 -5.25
CA PHE A 59 -2.70 11.72 -4.08
C PHE A 59 -2.12 11.13 -2.78
N GLY A 60 -1.64 9.89 -2.79
CA GLY A 60 -0.97 9.28 -1.64
C GLY A 60 0.28 10.06 -1.21
N ILE A 61 1.07 10.54 -2.18
CA ILE A 61 2.22 11.42 -1.93
C ILE A 61 1.78 12.75 -1.33
N PHE A 62 0.69 13.34 -1.81
CA PHE A 62 0.12 14.55 -1.21
C PHE A 62 -0.28 14.34 0.26
N LEU A 63 -0.90 13.18 0.58
CA LEU A 63 -1.26 12.83 1.95
C LEU A 63 -0.04 12.65 2.88
N LEU A 64 1.08 12.14 2.35
CA LEU A 64 2.33 11.97 3.08
C LEU A 64 3.11 13.29 3.26
N ASN A 65 3.13 14.12 2.21
CA ASN A 65 3.89 15.39 2.16
C ASN A 65 3.25 16.55 2.91
N TRP A 66 2.36 16.28 3.88
CA TRP A 66 2.01 17.29 4.88
C TRP A 66 3.23 17.75 5.71
N ARG A 67 4.42 17.17 5.51
CA ARG A 67 5.72 17.73 5.91
C ARG A 67 6.64 17.99 4.71
N PRO A 68 7.37 19.12 4.66
CA PRO A 68 8.00 19.66 3.45
C PRO A 68 9.43 19.13 3.23
N LEU A 69 9.62 17.82 3.03
CA LEU A 69 10.92 17.30 2.61
C LEU A 69 10.75 16.29 1.46
N PRO A 70 10.97 16.73 0.20
CA PRO A 70 11.03 15.80 -0.91
C PRO A 70 12.29 14.94 -0.81
N GLY A 71 12.15 13.77 -0.19
CA GLY A 71 13.20 12.76 -0.07
C GLY A 71 13.03 11.58 -1.05
N LEU A 72 14.00 10.66 -1.02
CA LEU A 72 13.94 9.36 -1.72
C LEU A 72 12.65 8.58 -1.41
N GLU A 73 12.04 8.86 -0.26
CA GLU A 73 10.75 8.33 0.18
C GLU A 73 9.64 8.52 -0.86
N ILE A 74 9.51 9.71 -1.45
CA ILE A 74 8.48 10.01 -2.46
C ILE A 74 8.68 9.13 -3.70
N VAL A 75 9.94 9.00 -4.13
CA VAL A 75 10.31 8.21 -5.30
C VAL A 75 9.95 6.74 -5.07
N LEU A 76 10.26 6.21 -3.87
CA LEU A 76 9.90 4.84 -3.50
C LEU A 76 8.38 4.64 -3.43
N PHE A 77 7.66 5.57 -2.79
CA PHE A 77 6.19 5.55 -2.71
C PHE A 77 5.53 5.57 -4.08
N PHE A 78 6.09 6.34 -5.01
CA PHE A 78 5.61 6.38 -6.39
C PHE A 78 5.97 5.11 -7.15
N LEU A 79 7.21 4.62 -7.07
CA LEU A 79 7.70 3.54 -7.94
C LEU A 79 7.17 2.15 -7.55
N PHE A 80 7.11 1.83 -6.25
CA PHE A 80 6.77 0.48 -5.79
C PHE A 80 5.49 -0.07 -6.39
N PRO A 81 4.38 0.69 -6.41
CA PRO A 81 3.15 0.15 -6.94
C PRO A 81 3.21 -0.13 -8.45
N PHE A 82 3.95 0.66 -9.24
CA PHE A 82 4.17 0.36 -10.67
C PHE A 82 5.07 -0.85 -10.87
N VAL A 83 6.11 -1.02 -10.04
CA VAL A 83 6.93 -2.23 -10.06
C VAL A 83 6.03 -3.45 -9.81
N ILE A 84 5.12 -3.38 -8.83
CA ILE A 84 4.18 -4.47 -8.55
C ILE A 84 3.19 -4.69 -9.69
N MET A 85 2.72 -3.63 -10.37
CA MET A 85 1.88 -3.78 -11.57
C MET A 85 2.55 -4.63 -12.66
N TYR A 86 3.89 -4.59 -12.75
CA TYR A 86 4.66 -5.40 -13.68
C TYR A 86 5.03 -6.78 -13.11
N VAL A 87 5.51 -6.84 -11.86
CA VAL A 87 5.91 -8.11 -11.21
C VAL A 87 4.76 -9.11 -11.14
N LYS A 88 3.52 -8.64 -10.92
CA LYS A 88 2.34 -9.52 -10.89
C LYS A 88 2.08 -10.26 -12.20
N THR A 89 2.62 -9.80 -13.33
CA THR A 89 2.48 -10.48 -14.64
C THR A 89 3.57 -11.52 -14.87
N ILE A 90 4.66 -11.49 -14.11
CA ILE A 90 5.79 -12.40 -14.23
C ILE A 90 5.59 -13.63 -13.33
N PHE A 91 5.14 -13.43 -12.10
CA PHE A 91 5.01 -14.51 -11.12
C PHE A 91 3.61 -15.15 -11.15
N PRO A 92 3.50 -16.48 -11.39
CA PRO A 92 2.23 -17.18 -11.53
C PRO A 92 1.55 -17.51 -10.19
N TRP A 93 1.85 -16.77 -9.12
CA TRP A 93 1.22 -17.01 -7.82
C TRP A 93 -0.21 -16.48 -7.77
N LYS A 94 -0.98 -16.96 -6.78
CA LYS A 94 -2.32 -16.41 -6.52
C LYS A 94 -2.20 -14.91 -6.23
N GLY A 95 -3.08 -14.09 -6.79
CA GLY A 95 -3.03 -12.62 -6.66
C GLY A 95 -2.90 -12.12 -5.22
N MET A 96 -3.55 -12.79 -4.27
CA MET A 96 -3.44 -12.45 -2.84
C MET A 96 -1.99 -12.61 -2.32
N ILE A 97 -1.31 -13.69 -2.71
CA ILE A 97 0.08 -13.96 -2.29
C ILE A 97 1.00 -12.89 -2.88
N ASN A 98 0.86 -12.60 -4.18
CA ASN A 98 1.62 -11.53 -4.85
C ASN A 98 1.39 -10.17 -4.16
N CYS A 99 0.15 -9.86 -3.77
CA CYS A 99 -0.18 -8.61 -3.10
C CYS A 99 0.44 -8.52 -1.71
N VAL A 100 0.27 -9.55 -0.88
CA VAL A 100 0.80 -9.57 0.49
C VAL A 100 2.33 -9.51 0.46
N PHE A 101 2.96 -10.35 -0.35
CA PHE A 101 4.41 -10.39 -0.47
C PHE A 101 4.97 -9.08 -1.04
N GLY A 102 4.34 -8.55 -2.09
CA GLY A 102 4.73 -7.27 -2.69
C GLY A 102 4.62 -6.10 -1.70
N ALA A 103 3.57 -6.06 -0.88
CA ALA A 103 3.40 -5.02 0.13
C ALA A 103 4.44 -5.13 1.25
N VAL A 104 4.65 -6.33 1.79
CA VAL A 104 5.66 -6.58 2.83
C VAL A 104 7.06 -6.22 2.33
N LEU A 105 7.42 -6.63 1.12
CA LEU A 105 8.71 -6.26 0.51
C LEU A 105 8.85 -4.75 0.31
N SER A 106 7.79 -4.09 -0.18
CA SER A 106 7.81 -2.63 -0.40
C SER A 106 8.02 -1.88 0.91
N VAL A 107 7.34 -2.29 2.00
CA VAL A 107 7.51 -1.69 3.33
C VAL A 107 8.89 -2.01 3.90
N ALA A 108 9.36 -3.25 3.80
CA ALA A 108 10.67 -3.63 4.29
C ALA A 108 11.79 -2.84 3.58
N PHE A 109 11.71 -2.71 2.26
CA PHE A 109 12.67 -1.94 1.49
C PHE A 109 12.57 -0.44 1.79
N PHE A 110 11.34 0.09 1.94
CA PHE A 110 11.13 1.48 2.33
C PHE A 110 11.87 1.79 3.63
N TYR A 111 11.60 1.04 4.71
CA TYR A 111 12.32 1.20 5.98
C TYR A 111 13.83 0.97 5.84
N GLY A 112 14.24 0.02 5.01
CA GLY A 112 15.65 -0.26 4.75
C GLY A 112 16.42 0.94 4.20
N VAL A 113 15.77 1.75 3.37
CA VAL A 113 16.37 2.92 2.72
C VAL A 113 16.12 4.22 3.48
N SER A 114 14.90 4.45 3.95
CA SER A 114 14.50 5.73 4.58
C SER A 114 14.74 5.77 6.08
N ASN A 115 14.77 4.62 6.76
CA ASN A 115 14.80 4.58 8.22
C ASN A 115 15.48 3.32 8.78
N TRP A 116 16.71 3.04 8.30
CA TRP A 116 17.49 1.90 8.76
C TRP A 116 17.71 1.91 10.29
N GLY A 117 17.89 3.09 10.87
CA GLY A 117 18.05 3.26 12.31
C GLY A 117 16.87 2.76 13.13
N ALA A 118 15.63 2.90 12.64
CA ALA A 118 14.45 2.34 13.30
C ALA A 118 14.44 0.81 13.32
N ILE A 119 14.92 0.16 12.25
CA ILE A 119 15.02 -1.31 12.19
C ILE A 119 15.99 -1.82 13.24
N VAL A 120 17.19 -1.23 13.31
CA VAL A 120 18.25 -1.71 14.22
C VAL A 120 17.93 -1.40 15.68
N SER A 121 17.33 -0.25 15.96
CA SER A 121 16.99 0.14 17.33
C SER A 121 15.82 -0.66 17.92
N ASN A 122 14.83 -1.04 17.10
CA ASN A 122 13.62 -1.72 17.56
C ASN A 122 13.14 -2.81 16.58
N PRO A 123 13.88 -3.92 16.43
CA PRO A 123 13.57 -4.97 15.44
C PRO A 123 12.22 -5.65 15.69
N ILE A 124 11.78 -5.70 16.95
CA ILE A 124 10.46 -6.26 17.31
C ILE A 124 9.33 -5.40 16.75
N ILE A 125 9.42 -4.07 16.87
CA ILE A 125 8.41 -3.14 16.31
C ILE A 125 8.40 -3.25 14.78
N PHE A 126 9.57 -3.35 14.16
CA PHE A 126 9.65 -3.57 12.72
C PHE A 126 8.96 -4.88 12.30
N ALA A 127 9.16 -5.98 13.02
CA ALA A 127 8.46 -7.24 12.76
C ALA A 127 6.93 -7.08 12.89
N TYR A 128 6.45 -6.32 13.90
CA TYR A 128 5.03 -6.00 14.02
C TYR A 128 4.49 -5.18 12.85
N ILE A 129 5.25 -4.20 12.35
CA ILE A 129 4.87 -3.41 11.18
C ILE A 129 4.71 -4.33 9.96
N LEU A 130 5.68 -5.21 9.70
CA LEU A 130 5.59 -6.15 8.57
C LEU A 130 4.41 -7.12 8.70
N ALA A 131 4.19 -7.66 9.90
CA ALA A 131 3.06 -8.55 10.17
C ALA A 131 1.71 -7.84 9.97
N LEU A 132 1.59 -6.61 10.48
CA LEU A 132 0.40 -5.78 10.33
C LEU A 132 0.16 -5.42 8.87
N THR A 133 1.20 -5.04 8.11
CA THR A 133 1.11 -4.84 6.66
C THR A 133 0.61 -6.09 5.95
N ALA A 134 1.13 -7.27 6.29
CA ALA A 134 0.72 -8.52 5.68
C ALA A 134 -0.76 -8.82 5.93
N VAL A 135 -1.21 -8.73 7.18
CA VAL A 135 -2.61 -8.96 7.59
C VAL A 135 -3.53 -7.94 6.93
N PHE A 136 -3.17 -6.66 6.99
CA PHE A 136 -3.93 -5.57 6.39
C PHE A 136 -4.12 -5.75 4.89
N CYS A 137 -3.05 -6.05 4.15
CA CYS A 137 -3.13 -6.31 2.72
C CYS A 137 -3.96 -7.56 2.41
N ALA A 138 -3.82 -8.63 3.18
CA ALA A 138 -4.62 -9.84 2.98
C ALA A 138 -6.12 -9.56 3.15
N VAL A 139 -6.50 -8.86 4.23
CA VAL A 139 -7.89 -8.49 4.52
C VAL A 139 -8.45 -7.57 3.44
N LEU A 140 -7.75 -6.49 3.11
CA LEU A 140 -8.21 -5.58 2.05
C LEU A 140 -8.28 -6.27 0.70
N PHE A 141 -7.30 -7.11 0.35
CA PHE A 141 -7.35 -7.88 -0.90
C PHE A 141 -8.60 -8.76 -0.95
N GLN A 142 -8.96 -9.45 0.14
CA GLN A 142 -10.18 -10.26 0.17
C GLN A 142 -11.44 -9.41 0.00
N ILE A 143 -11.53 -8.26 0.69
CA ILE A 143 -12.64 -7.31 0.56
C ILE A 143 -12.77 -6.84 -0.88
N PHE A 144 -11.69 -6.33 -1.47
CA PHE A 144 -11.71 -5.83 -2.84
C PHE A 144 -11.95 -6.95 -3.85
N ASN A 145 -11.40 -8.14 -3.65
CA ASN A 145 -11.61 -9.29 -4.53
C ASN A 145 -13.07 -9.79 -4.51
N TYR A 146 -13.79 -9.60 -3.40
CA TYR A 146 -15.22 -9.91 -3.30
C TYR A 146 -16.06 -8.97 -4.20
N PHE A 147 -15.76 -7.68 -4.19
CA PHE A 147 -16.51 -6.68 -4.98
C PHE A 147 -16.02 -6.56 -6.43
N TYR A 148 -14.72 -6.77 -6.65
CA TYR A 148 -14.04 -6.56 -7.91
C TYR A 148 -13.17 -7.76 -8.25
N LYS A 149 -13.28 -8.23 -9.49
CA LYS A 149 -12.24 -9.13 -10.00
C LYS A 149 -10.94 -8.34 -10.14
N THR A 150 -9.84 -8.99 -9.77
CA THR A 150 -8.49 -8.52 -10.12
C THR A 150 -8.43 -8.23 -11.61
N SER A 151 -7.66 -7.23 -11.99
CA SER A 151 -7.44 -6.91 -13.39
C SER A 151 -6.60 -8.05 -13.98
N SER A 152 -7.28 -9.06 -14.54
CA SER A 152 -6.66 -9.93 -15.52
C SER A 152 -6.31 -9.05 -16.71
N THR A 153 -5.06 -9.12 -17.14
CA THR A 153 -4.70 -8.79 -18.53
C THR A 153 -5.70 -9.45 -19.49
#